data_AF-S6SMH3-F1
#
_entry.id   AF-S6SMH3-F1
#
_cell.length_a   1.000
_cell.length_b   1.000
_cell.length_c   1.000
_cell.angle_alpha   90.00
_cell.angle_beta   90.00
_cell.angle_gamma   90.00
#
_symmetry.space_group_name_H-M   'P 1'
#
loop_
_entity.id
_entity.type
_entity.pdbx_description
1 polymer ?
#
loop_
_entity_poly.entity_id
_entity_poly.type
_entity_poly.pdbx_seq_one_letter_code
_entity_poly.pdbx_strand_id
1 'polypeptide(L)'
;MIGCFGKVPASPDFVSLHGASDDVCEFDAWLQGALADMQQREDWRTLFDRLPVCYFSYRARSGNWVVGGLISSRDSSARRYPFFIFQT
;
A
#
# COMPACT_ATOMS: atom_id res chain seq x y z
N MET A 1 -16.25 -5.85 -0.85
CA MET A 1 -16.13 -5.21 -2.19
C MET A 1 -14.66 -5.20 -2.60
N ILE A 2 -14.30 -5.44 -3.88
CA ILE A 2 -12.89 -5.40 -4.31
C ILE A 2 -12.50 -3.98 -4.72
N GLY A 3 -11.34 -3.52 -4.27
CA GLY A 3 -10.75 -2.22 -4.60
C GLY A 3 -9.23 -2.29 -4.79
N CYS A 4 -8.64 -1.17 -5.17
CA CYS A 4 -7.19 -1.03 -5.26
C CYS A 4 -6.74 0.38 -4.85
N PHE A 5 -5.52 0.46 -4.33
CA PHE A 5 -4.91 1.72 -3.94
C PHE A 5 -3.39 1.67 -4.09
N GLY A 6 -2.78 2.79 -4.46
CA GLY A 6 -1.33 2.96 -4.44
C GLY A 6 -0.79 3.55 -5.73
N LYS A 7 0.49 3.29 -6.02
CA LYS A 7 1.17 3.84 -7.20
C LYS A 7 1.35 2.81 -8.30
N VAL A 8 1.18 3.23 -9.54
CA VAL A 8 1.45 2.40 -10.72
C VAL A 8 2.34 3.17 -11.71
N PRO A 9 3.22 2.50 -12.47
CA PRO A 9 4.14 3.18 -13.38
C PRO A 9 3.45 4.04 -14.46
N ALA A 10 2.20 3.73 -14.78
CA ALA A 10 1.40 4.43 -15.79
C ALA A 10 0.77 5.75 -15.29
N SER A 11 0.82 6.04 -13.99
CA SER A 11 0.19 7.24 -13.40
C SER A 11 1.23 8.05 -12.62
N PRO A 12 1.20 9.39 -12.69
CA PRO A 12 2.02 10.24 -11.82
C PRO A 12 1.49 10.27 -10.38
N ASP A 13 0.18 10.06 -10.19
CA ASP A 13 -0.49 10.16 -8.90
C ASP A 13 -1.02 8.80 -8.42
N PHE A 14 -1.56 8.79 -7.20
CA PHE A 14 -2.20 7.62 -6.63
C PHE A 14 -3.39 7.17 -7.47
N VAL A 15 -3.43 5.87 -7.77
CA VAL A 15 -4.62 5.20 -8.29
C VAL A 15 -5.44 4.73 -7.11
N SER A 16 -6.74 5.02 -7.15
CA SER A 16 -7.69 4.61 -6.12
C SER A 16 -9.00 4.16 -6.76
N LEU A 17 -9.39 2.92 -6.49
CA LEU A 17 -10.71 2.38 -6.78
C LEU A 17 -11.27 1.83 -5.48
N HIS A 18 -12.36 2.42 -4.98
CA HIS A 18 -12.92 2.15 -3.65
C HIS A 18 -11.94 2.38 -2.48
N GLY A 19 -10.79 3.04 -2.69
CA GLY A 19 -9.76 3.24 -1.68
C GLY A 19 -10.04 4.35 -0.66
N ALA A 20 -11.20 5.03 -0.75
CA ALA A 20 -11.59 6.11 0.14
C ALA A 20 -12.45 5.68 1.33
N SER A 21 -12.66 4.37 1.53
CA SER A 21 -13.33 3.87 2.74
C SER A 21 -12.46 4.04 3.98
N ASP A 22 -13.05 4.38 5.12
CA ASP A 22 -12.33 4.60 6.39
C ASP A 22 -11.40 3.46 6.77
N ASP A 23 -11.82 2.20 6.58
CA ASP A 23 -11.03 1.01 6.89
C ASP A 23 -9.73 0.93 6.05
N VAL A 24 -9.80 1.34 4.79
CA VAL A 24 -8.65 1.35 3.86
C VAL A 24 -7.74 2.53 4.15
N CYS A 25 -8.31 3.70 4.45
CA CYS A 25 -7.54 4.87 4.90
C CYS A 25 -6.78 4.57 6.21
N GLU A 26 -7.39 3.83 7.13
CA GLU A 26 -6.75 3.38 8.37
C GLU A 26 -5.58 2.44 8.08
N PHE A 27 -5.79 1.43 7.25
CA PHE A 27 -4.74 0.51 6.80
C PHE A 27 -3.60 1.25 6.10
N ASP A 28 -3.92 2.18 5.22
CA ASP A 28 -2.95 2.99 4.49
C ASP A 28 -2.10 3.85 5.42
N ALA A 29 -2.70 4.51 6.41
CA ALA A 29 -1.98 5.28 7.41
C ALA A 29 -1.00 4.41 8.23
N TRP A 30 -1.41 3.20 8.60
CA TRP A 30 -0.53 2.23 9.27
C TRP A 30 0.64 1.81 8.35
N LEU A 31 0.36 1.53 7.07
CA LEU A 31 1.36 1.15 6.08
C LEU A 31 2.37 2.28 5.84
N GLN A 32 1.92 3.53 5.75
CA GLN A 32 2.79 4.70 5.63
C GLN A 32 3.76 4.81 6.81
N GLY A 33 3.30 4.55 8.04
CA GLY A 33 4.15 4.51 9.22
C GLY A 33 5.24 3.43 9.12
N ALA A 34 4.86 2.20 8.75
CA ALA A 34 5.82 1.11 8.56
C ALA A 34 6.86 1.40 7.47
N LEU A 35 6.45 2.07 6.39
CA LEU A 35 7.37 2.50 5.33
C LEU A 35 8.30 3.63 5.78
N ALA A 36 7.83 4.55 6.63
CA ALA A 36 8.66 5.60 7.20
C ALA A 36 9.77 5.04 8.10
N ASP A 37 9.45 4.00 8.89
CA ASP A 37 10.43 3.28 9.69
C ASP A 37 11.46 2.55 8.80
N MET A 38 11.02 1.91 7.71
CA MET A 38 11.92 1.28 6.73
C MET A 38 12.88 2.29 6.09
N GLN A 39 12.41 3.51 5.80
CA GLN A 39 13.21 4.56 5.17
C GLN A 39 14.38 5.06 6.04
N GLN A 40 14.40 4.74 7.34
CA GLN A 40 15.54 5.04 8.22
C GLN A 40 16.79 4.21 7.88
N ARG A 41 16.64 3.13 7.11
CA ARG A 41 17.75 2.30 6.67
C ARG A 41 18.44 2.87 5.44
N GLU A 42 19.77 2.81 5.37
CA GLU A 42 20.53 3.27 4.19
C GLU A 42 20.14 2.53 2.91
N ASP A 43 19.86 1.22 3.02
CA ASP A 43 19.52 0.33 1.91
C ASP A 43 18.01 0.24 1.62
N TRP A 44 17.19 1.13 2.18
CA TRP A 44 15.72 1.04 2.12
C TRP A 44 15.16 0.90 0.70
N ARG A 45 15.76 1.58 -0.28
CA ARG A 45 15.28 1.53 -1.68
C ARG A 45 15.43 0.13 -2.26
N THR A 46 16.55 -0.53 -1.98
CA THR A 46 16.82 -1.90 -2.42
C THR A 46 15.95 -2.88 -1.67
N LEU A 47 15.70 -2.66 -0.37
CA LEU A 47 14.78 -3.49 0.41
C LEU A 47 13.35 -3.39 -0.13
N PHE A 48 12.88 -2.16 -0.36
CA PHE A 48 11.55 -1.89 -0.90
C PHE A 48 11.37 -2.52 -2.29
N ASP A 49 12.32 -2.31 -3.20
CA ASP A 49 12.25 -2.84 -4.57
C ASP A 49 12.34 -4.39 -4.62
N ARG A 50 12.79 -5.04 -3.53
CA ARG A 50 12.88 -6.50 -3.39
C ARG A 50 11.74 -7.12 -2.57
N LEU A 51 10.76 -6.33 -2.13
CA LEU A 51 9.64 -6.87 -1.38
C LEU A 51 8.91 -7.92 -2.23
N PRO A 52 8.63 -9.11 -1.67
CA PRO A 52 7.78 -10.07 -2.35
C PRO A 52 6.34 -9.55 -2.43
N VAL A 53 5.50 -10.28 -3.16
CA VAL A 53 4.05 -10.11 -3.01
C VAL A 53 3.70 -10.43 -1.56
N CYS A 54 3.11 -9.46 -0.85
CA CYS A 54 2.70 -9.60 0.55
C CYS A 54 1.18 -9.73 0.60
N TYR A 55 0.68 -10.89 1.00
CA TYR A 55 -0.72 -11.03 1.38
C TYR A 55 -0.92 -10.49 2.81
N PHE A 56 -2.04 -9.83 3.04
CA PHE A 56 -2.35 -9.25 4.35
C PHE A 56 -3.80 -9.50 4.74
N SER A 57 -4.02 -9.51 6.06
CA SER A 57 -5.33 -9.45 6.70
C SER A 57 -5.26 -8.43 7.83
N TYR A 58 -5.94 -7.31 7.65
CA TYR A 58 -5.96 -6.20 8.59
C TYR A 58 -7.34 -6.09 9.24
N ARG A 59 -7.39 -5.94 10.56
CA ARG A 59 -8.62 -5.75 11.32
C ARG A 59 -8.78 -4.26 11.61
N ALA A 60 -9.71 -3.60 10.92
CA ALA A 60 -9.98 -2.19 11.13
C ALA A 60 -10.68 -1.95 12.48
N ARG A 61 -10.61 -0.73 12.99
CA ARG A 61 -11.30 -0.34 14.24
C ARG A 61 -12.82 -0.49 14.17
N SER A 62 -13.40 -0.39 12.98
CA SER A 62 -14.81 -0.65 12.71
C SER A 62 -15.24 -2.10 13.01
N GLY A 63 -14.28 -3.03 13.09
CA GLY A 63 -14.56 -4.46 13.14
C GLY A 63 -14.78 -5.09 11.77
N ASN A 64 -14.41 -4.41 10.68
CA ASN A 64 -14.31 -5.02 9.35
C ASN A 64 -12.92 -5.62 9.11
N TRP A 65 -12.83 -6.53 8.15
CA TRP A 65 -11.56 -7.06 7.67
C TRP A 65 -11.19 -6.40 6.35
N VAL A 66 -9.94 -5.96 6.23
CA VAL A 66 -9.33 -5.59 4.95
C VAL A 66 -8.33 -6.68 4.60
N VAL A 67 -8.65 -7.50 3.60
CA VAL A 67 -7.79 -8.60 3.16
C VAL A 67 -7.32 -8.34 1.74
N GLY A 68 -6.07 -8.68 1.40
CA GLY A 68 -5.56 -8.30 0.10
C GLY A 68 -4.14 -8.74 -0.18
N GLY A 69 -3.63 -8.23 -1.31
CA GLY A 69 -2.26 -8.44 -1.75
C GLY A 69 -1.60 -7.11 -2.10
N LEU A 70 -0.35 -6.96 -1.69
CA LEU A 70 0.47 -5.76 -1.85
C LEU A 70 1.76 -6.11 -2.58
N ILE A 71 2.17 -5.25 -3.51
CA ILE A 71 3.46 -5.31 -4.20
C ILE A 71 4.24 -4.00 -4.05
N SER A 72 5.56 -4.09 -4.07
CA SER A 72 6.41 -2.90 -4.26
C SER A 72 6.10 -2.26 -5.62
N SER A 73 5.88 -0.95 -5.64
CA SER A 73 5.59 -0.22 -6.87
C SER A 73 6.15 1.21 -6.84
N ARG A 74 6.01 1.92 -7.97
CA ARG A 74 6.45 3.31 -8.16
C ARG A 74 5.52 4.00 -9.16
N ASP A 75 5.39 5.32 -9.03
CA ASP A 75 4.72 6.14 -10.05
C ASP A 75 5.63 6.43 -11.24
N SER A 76 5.10 7.13 -12.25
CA SER A 76 5.86 7.57 -13.42
C SER A 76 7.02 8.51 -13.09
N SER A 77 6.99 9.16 -11.92
CA SER A 77 8.08 10.02 -11.40
C SER A 77 9.06 9.25 -10.49
N ALA A 78 9.00 7.92 -10.50
CA ALA A 78 9.83 7.01 -9.71
C ALA A 78 9.72 7.18 -8.18
N ARG A 79 8.67 7.86 -7.68
CA ARG A 79 8.39 7.93 -6.24
C ARG A 79 7.80 6.58 -5.82
N ARG A 80 8.40 5.97 -4.81
CA ARG A 80 8.05 4.63 -4.33
C ARG A 80 6.85 4.71 -3.41
N TYR A 81 5.86 3.88 -3.71
CA TYR A 81 4.77 3.54 -2.80
C TYR A 81 4.20 2.21 -3.26
N PRO A 82 3.81 1.31 -2.35
CA PRO A 82 3.24 0.04 -2.76
C PRO A 82 1.98 0.22 -3.60
N PHE A 83 1.63 -0.82 -4.33
CA PHE A 83 0.30 -0.96 -4.90
C PHE A 83 -0.36 -2.17 -4.26
N PHE A 84 -1.61 -2.03 -3.84
CA PHE A 84 -2.36 -3.15 -3.29
C PHE A 84 -3.77 -3.23 -3.83
N ILE A 85 -4.24 -4.47 -3.93
CA ILE A 85 -5.65 -4.80 -4.11
C ILE A 85 -6.18 -5.29 -2.78
N PHE A 86 -7.45 -5.01 -2.51
CA PHE A 86 -8.07 -5.38 -1.24
C PHE A 86 -9.52 -5.75 -1.43
N GLN A 87 -10.03 -6.49 -0.45
CA GLN A 87 -11.43 -6.75 -0.23
C GLN A 87 -11.78 -6.35 1.20
N THR A 88 -12.83 -5.56 1.34
CA THR A 88 -13.54 -5.28 2.59
C THR A 88 -14.81 -6.10 2.71
#